data_AF-A0A662V459-F1
#
_entry.id   AF-A0A662V459-F1
#
_cell.length_a   1.000
_cell.length_b   1.000
_cell.length_c   1.000
_cell.angle_alpha   90.00
_cell.angle_beta   90.00
_cell.angle_gamma   90.00
#
_symmetry.space_group_name_H-M   'P 1'
#
loop_
_entity.id
_entity.type
_entity.pdbx_description
1 polymer ?
#
loop_
_entity_poly.entity_id
_entity_poly.type
_entity_poly.pdbx_seq_one_letter_code
_entity_poly.pdbx_strand_id
1 'polypeptide(L)'
;AALGKLVIYFLSRSFRILLSKESKENIEIFKEALSKGIFFAVLIFAMTPLPDDVVNIPTGLVGFNVLKYFIAVIIGKTVLTFFVVIFGSLGGVLSLEAGEMSTPILITYIAITIILSMVIVRVNWVRIVRTYNEKGLISAITEFINQVPKALTTKKR
;
A
#
# COMPACT_ATOMS: atom_id res chain seq x y z
N ALA A 1 -7.35 -0.53 13.63
CA ALA A 1 -7.29 -0.25 12.17
C ALA A 1 -8.20 -1.15 11.33
N ALA A 2 -8.12 -2.49 11.42
CA ALA A 2 -8.90 -3.40 10.57
C ALA A 2 -10.43 -3.26 10.73
N LEU A 3 -10.94 -3.01 11.95
CA LEU A 3 -12.37 -2.76 12.18
C LEU A 3 -12.90 -1.54 11.42
N GLY A 4 -12.11 -0.46 11.33
CA GLY A 4 -12.47 0.73 10.55
C GLY A 4 -12.57 0.42 9.04
N LYS A 5 -11.77 -0.53 8.54
CA LYS A 5 -11.84 -0.98 7.15
C LYS A 5 -13.10 -1.79 6.85
N LEU A 6 -13.72 -2.43 7.85
CA LEU A 6 -15.04 -3.03 7.68
C LEU A 6 -16.11 -1.97 7.38
N VAL A 7 -16.04 -0.78 7.98
CA VAL A 7 -16.97 0.32 7.69
C VAL A 7 -16.88 0.70 6.21
N ILE A 8 -15.66 0.88 5.70
CA ILE A 8 -15.43 1.21 4.28
C ILE A 8 -15.91 0.07 3.37
N TYR A 9 -15.62 -1.18 3.73
CA TYR A 9 -16.10 -2.36 2.99
C TYR A 9 -17.63 -2.41 2.93
N PHE A 10 -18.33 -2.21 4.05
CA PHE A 10 -19.78 -2.25 4.08
C PHE A 10 -20.40 -1.06 3.37
N LEU A 11 -19.81 0.14 3.52
CA LEU A 11 -20.24 1.33 2.80
C LEU A 11 -20.13 1.11 1.30
N SER A 12 -18.97 0.69 0.80
CA SER A 12 -18.77 0.38 -0.62
C SER A 12 -19.68 -0.75 -1.12
N ARG A 13 -19.90 -1.80 -0.32
CA ARG A 13 -20.87 -2.85 -0.65
C ARG A 13 -22.30 -2.33 -0.75
N SER A 14 -22.70 -1.43 0.14
CA SER A 14 -24.02 -0.78 0.09
C SER A 14 -24.16 0.10 -1.15
N PHE A 15 -23.12 0.82 -1.57
CA PHE A 15 -23.13 1.61 -2.80
C PHE A 15 -23.42 0.78 -4.06
N ARG A 16 -23.20 -0.54 -4.04
CA ARG A 16 -23.56 -1.44 -5.15
C ARG A 16 -25.05 -1.34 -5.54
N ILE A 17 -25.94 -1.02 -4.59
CA ILE A 17 -27.38 -0.92 -4.88
C ILE A 17 -27.70 0.24 -5.84
N LEU A 18 -26.93 1.33 -5.74
CA LEU A 18 -27.11 2.58 -6.51
C LEU A 18 -26.56 2.50 -7.94
N LEU A 19 -25.84 1.43 -8.27
CA LEU A 19 -25.24 1.25 -9.59
C LEU A 19 -26.29 0.94 -10.67
N SER A 20 -26.06 1.47 -11.88
CA SER A 20 -26.83 1.14 -13.09
C SER A 20 -26.67 -0.35 -13.44
N LYS A 21 -27.57 -0.89 -14.27
CA LYS A 21 -27.47 -2.30 -14.72
C LYS A 21 -26.14 -2.58 -15.41
N GLU A 22 -25.74 -1.70 -16.33
CA GLU A 22 -24.45 -1.77 -17.02
C GLU A 22 -23.26 -1.75 -16.05
N SER A 23 -23.28 -0.87 -15.04
CA SER A 23 -22.22 -0.82 -14.03
C SER A 23 -22.16 -2.09 -13.18
N LYS A 24 -23.32 -2.70 -12.86
CA LYS A 24 -23.39 -3.95 -12.12
C LYS A 24 -22.79 -5.11 -12.92
N GLU A 25 -23.09 -5.17 -14.22
CA GLU A 25 -22.56 -6.16 -15.15
C GLU A 25 -21.04 -6.03 -15.31
N ASN A 26 -20.53 -4.81 -15.48
CA ASN A 26 -19.09 -4.54 -15.52
C ASN A 26 -18.36 -4.99 -14.24
N ILE A 27 -18.96 -4.76 -13.07
CA ILE A 27 -18.41 -5.21 -11.80
C ILE A 27 -18.44 -6.73 -11.67
N GLU A 28 -19.45 -7.39 -12.23
CA GLU A 28 -19.57 -8.85 -12.20
C GLU A 28 -18.52 -9.52 -13.08
N ILE A 29 -18.28 -8.98 -14.28
CA ILE A 29 -17.16 -9.39 -15.15
C ILE A 29 -15.82 -9.16 -14.44
N PHE A 30 -15.63 -8.00 -13.82
CA PHE A 30 -14.42 -7.70 -13.06
C PHE A 30 -14.21 -8.69 -11.89
N LYS A 31 -15.29 -9.04 -11.19
CA LYS A 31 -15.26 -10.02 -10.10
C LYS A 31 -14.80 -11.39 -10.60
N GLU A 32 -15.29 -11.86 -11.74
CA GLU A 32 -14.88 -13.15 -12.30
C GLU A 32 -13.38 -13.16 -12.65
N ALA A 33 -12.93 -12.12 -13.35
CA ALA A 33 -11.53 -11.95 -13.74
C ALA A 33 -10.59 -11.91 -12.53
N LEU A 34 -11.00 -11.28 -11.43
CA LEU A 34 -10.15 -11.05 -10.26
C LEU A 34 -10.44 -11.99 -9.07
N SER A 35 -11.37 -12.93 -9.20
CA SER A 35 -11.89 -13.77 -8.11
C SER A 35 -10.82 -14.45 -7.26
N LYS A 36 -9.69 -14.84 -7.87
CA LYS A 36 -8.54 -15.47 -7.20
C LYS A 36 -7.49 -14.48 -6.71
N GLY A 37 -7.42 -13.28 -7.30
CA GLY A 37 -6.41 -12.26 -7.03
C GLY A 37 -6.78 -11.25 -5.94
N ILE A 38 -8.08 -11.04 -5.68
CA ILE A 38 -8.57 -10.03 -4.72
C ILE A 38 -7.98 -10.22 -3.32
N PHE A 39 -7.91 -11.46 -2.83
CA PHE A 39 -7.34 -11.74 -1.50
C PHE A 39 -5.89 -11.27 -1.39
N PHE A 40 -5.05 -11.64 -2.37
CA PHE A 40 -3.64 -11.26 -2.38
C PHE A 40 -3.44 -9.77 -2.63
N ALA A 41 -4.28 -9.15 -3.46
CA ALA A 41 -4.25 -7.71 -3.69
C ALA A 41 -4.53 -6.93 -2.39
N VAL A 42 -5.59 -7.29 -1.66
CA VAL A 42 -5.92 -6.69 -0.35
C VAL A 42 -4.79 -6.92 0.65
N LEU A 43 -4.26 -8.15 0.71
CA LEU A 43 -3.18 -8.50 1.62
C LEU A 43 -1.92 -7.65 1.36
N ILE A 44 -1.43 -7.62 0.12
CA ILE A 44 -0.22 -6.87 -0.26
C ILE A 44 -0.39 -5.38 0.01
N PHE A 45 -1.52 -4.79 -0.38
CA PHE A 45 -1.76 -3.37 -0.10
C PHE A 45 -1.82 -3.09 1.41
N ALA A 46 -2.47 -3.95 2.20
CA ALA A 46 -2.52 -3.80 3.65
C ALA A 46 -1.15 -3.99 4.34
N MET A 47 -0.22 -4.74 3.73
CA MET A 47 1.16 -4.92 4.20
C MET A 47 2.06 -3.71 3.93
N THR A 48 1.61 -2.77 3.11
CA THR A 48 2.41 -1.63 2.66
C THR A 48 1.87 -0.31 3.21
N PRO A 49 2.68 0.76 3.27
CA PRO A 49 2.20 2.10 3.61
C PRO A 49 1.40 2.76 2.47
N LEU A 50 1.02 2.01 1.44
CA LEU A 50 0.25 2.50 0.30
C LEU A 50 -1.22 2.78 0.68
N PRO A 51 -1.92 3.65 -0.08
CA PRO A 51 -3.35 3.86 0.09
C PRO A 51 -4.13 2.60 -0.32
N ASP A 52 -4.44 1.75 0.66
CA ASP A 52 -5.15 0.47 0.46
C ASP A 52 -6.62 0.65 0.03
N ASP A 53 -7.17 1.85 0.16
CA ASP A 53 -8.55 2.17 -0.26
C ASP A 53 -8.80 2.05 -1.76
N VAL A 54 -7.73 2.15 -2.57
CA VAL A 54 -7.76 1.86 -4.01
C VAL A 54 -8.21 0.41 -4.27
N VAL A 55 -7.91 -0.51 -3.36
CA VAL A 55 -8.29 -1.93 -3.48
C VAL A 55 -9.53 -2.24 -2.64
N ASN A 56 -9.66 -1.64 -1.44
CA ASN A 56 -10.75 -1.94 -0.52
C ASN A 56 -12.13 -1.56 -1.07
N ILE A 57 -12.25 -0.41 -1.73
CA ILE A 57 -13.54 0.07 -2.25
C ILE A 57 -14.07 -0.84 -3.38
N PRO A 58 -13.28 -1.16 -4.43
CA PRO A 58 -13.69 -2.14 -5.42
C PRO A 58 -14.04 -3.49 -4.80
N THR A 59 -13.27 -3.95 -3.81
CA THR A 59 -13.48 -5.24 -3.12
C THR A 59 -14.85 -5.33 -2.43
N GLY A 60 -15.31 -4.24 -1.82
CA GLY A 60 -16.66 -4.17 -1.26
C GLY A 60 -17.74 -4.16 -2.34
N LEU A 61 -17.52 -3.40 -3.42
CA LEU A 61 -18.46 -3.32 -4.55
C LEU A 61 -18.68 -4.65 -5.28
N VAL A 62 -17.62 -5.46 -5.48
CA VAL A 62 -17.76 -6.83 -6.04
C VAL A 62 -18.39 -7.82 -5.04
N GLY A 63 -18.57 -7.43 -3.78
CA GLY A 63 -19.12 -8.29 -2.74
C GLY A 63 -18.22 -9.47 -2.44
N PHE A 64 -16.91 -9.25 -2.34
CA PHE A 64 -15.95 -10.29 -1.94
C PHE A 64 -16.25 -10.80 -0.52
N ASN A 65 -15.84 -12.02 -0.16
CA ASN A 65 -16.16 -12.59 1.14
C ASN A 65 -15.58 -11.73 2.29
N VAL A 66 -16.45 -11.26 3.20
CA VAL A 66 -16.10 -10.36 4.31
C VAL A 66 -15.05 -10.96 5.23
N LEU A 67 -15.16 -12.25 5.53
CA LEU A 67 -14.23 -12.93 6.42
C LEU A 67 -12.84 -13.03 5.78
N LYS A 68 -12.77 -13.42 4.50
CA LYS A 68 -11.51 -13.46 3.74
C LYS A 68 -10.87 -12.07 3.62
N TYR A 69 -11.68 -11.05 3.36
CA TYR A 69 -11.24 -9.65 3.35
C TYR A 69 -10.63 -9.25 4.70
N PHE A 70 -11.36 -9.50 5.78
CA PHE A 70 -10.96 -9.11 7.12
C PHE A 70 -9.67 -9.81 7.55
N ILE A 71 -9.53 -11.10 7.24
CA ILE A 71 -8.30 -11.87 7.47
C ILE A 71 -7.12 -11.25 6.70
N ALA A 72 -7.29 -10.94 5.41
CA ALA A 72 -6.23 -10.31 4.61
C ALA A 72 -5.79 -8.96 5.20
N VAL A 73 -6.75 -8.12 5.61
CA VAL A 73 -6.45 -6.81 6.22
C VAL A 73 -5.76 -6.95 7.57
N ILE A 74 -6.19 -7.89 8.43
CA ILE A 74 -5.53 -8.14 9.72
C ILE A 74 -4.09 -8.59 9.50
N ILE A 75 -3.88 -9.62 8.68
CA ILE A 75 -2.54 -10.14 8.43
C ILE A 75 -1.66 -9.03 7.88
N GLY A 76 -2.14 -8.31 6.87
CA GLY A 76 -1.34 -7.28 6.24
C GLY A 76 -0.99 -6.13 7.19
N LYS A 77 -1.97 -5.64 7.95
CA LYS A 77 -1.71 -4.57 8.93
C LYS A 77 -0.84 -5.03 10.09
N THR A 78 -0.97 -6.27 10.55
CA THR A 78 -0.08 -6.81 11.58
C THR A 78 1.36 -6.86 11.07
N VAL A 79 1.58 -7.32 9.83
CA VAL A 79 2.92 -7.32 9.22
C VAL A 79 3.46 -5.89 9.07
N LEU A 80 2.65 -4.96 8.56
CA LEU A 80 3.03 -3.56 8.44
C LEU A 80 3.39 -2.96 9.81
N THR A 81 2.55 -3.17 10.82
CA THR A 81 2.80 -2.69 12.19
C THR A 81 4.04 -3.34 12.77
N PHE A 82 4.29 -4.62 12.53
CA PHE A 82 5.51 -5.30 12.98
C PHE A 82 6.76 -4.65 12.37
N PHE A 83 6.77 -4.38 11.06
CA PHE A 83 7.86 -3.65 10.42
C PHE A 83 8.01 -2.24 11.01
N VAL A 84 6.92 -1.50 11.15
CA VAL A 84 6.94 -0.16 11.75
C VAL A 84 7.49 -0.19 13.17
N VAL A 85 7.13 -1.19 13.99
CA VAL A 85 7.63 -1.36 15.35
C VAL A 85 9.11 -1.74 15.35
N ILE A 86 9.58 -2.64 14.47
CA ILE A 86 11.01 -2.97 14.38
C ILE A 86 11.83 -1.74 13.97
N PHE A 87 11.46 -1.08 12.88
CA PHE A 87 12.19 0.09 12.40
C PHE A 87 12.07 1.28 13.37
N GLY A 88 10.90 1.46 13.99
CA GLY A 88 10.66 2.48 14.99
C GLY A 88 11.37 2.21 16.32
N SER A 89 11.46 0.95 16.76
CA SER A 89 12.17 0.56 17.98
C SER A 89 13.68 0.56 17.79
N LEU A 90 14.22 0.26 16.61
CA LEU A 90 15.62 0.53 16.29
C LEU A 90 15.93 2.03 16.45
N GLY A 91 15.01 2.91 16.05
CA GLY A 91 15.08 4.34 16.37
C GLY A 91 14.95 4.68 17.84
N GLY A 92 14.01 4.02 18.51
CA GLY A 92 13.70 4.19 19.93
C GLY A 92 14.83 3.72 20.85
N VAL A 93 15.48 2.61 20.54
CA VAL A 93 16.61 2.04 21.29
C VAL A 93 17.84 2.94 21.16
N LEU A 94 18.13 3.44 19.95
CA LEU A 94 19.16 4.47 19.74
C LEU A 94 18.89 5.77 20.51
N SER A 95 17.61 6.08 20.81
CA SER A 95 17.22 7.28 21.57
C SER A 95 17.07 7.05 23.08
N LEU A 96 16.77 5.82 23.53
CA LEU A 96 16.67 5.45 24.94
C LEU A 96 18.05 5.26 25.59
N GLU A 97 19.05 4.77 24.86
CA GLU A 97 20.45 4.76 25.34
C GLU A 97 21.01 6.18 25.56
N ALA A 98 20.41 7.20 24.93
CA ALA A 98 20.82 8.60 25.03
C ALA A 98 20.05 9.42 26.10
N GLY A 99 19.07 8.82 26.80
CA GLY A 99 18.29 9.48 27.88
C GLY A 99 17.29 10.54 27.41
N GLU A 100 17.46 11.09 26.22
CA GLU A 100 16.54 11.92 25.46
C GLU A 100 16.64 11.51 23.99
N MET A 101 15.58 11.69 23.18
CA MET A 101 15.77 11.59 21.74
C MET A 101 16.73 12.69 21.32
N SER A 102 18.00 12.33 21.16
CA SER A 102 19.04 13.30 20.88
C SER A 102 18.64 14.06 19.61
N THR A 103 18.76 15.39 19.66
CA THR A 103 18.45 16.26 18.52
C THR A 103 19.02 15.73 17.19
N PRO A 104 20.22 15.11 17.13
CA PRO A 104 20.74 14.46 15.93
C PRO A 104 19.90 13.27 15.42
N ILE A 105 19.34 12.43 16.28
CA ILE A 105 18.49 11.30 15.89
C ILE A 105 17.20 11.81 15.26
N LEU A 106 16.55 12.80 15.88
CA LEU A 106 15.33 13.40 15.35
C LEU A 106 15.57 14.05 13.97
N ILE A 107 16.66 14.82 13.83
CA ILE A 107 17.06 15.42 12.54
C ILE A 107 17.30 14.33 11.49
N THR A 108 17.93 13.22 11.88
CA THR A 108 18.18 12.08 10.98
C THR A 108 16.87 11.45 10.51
N TYR A 109 15.90 11.24 11.40
CA TYR A 109 14.58 10.72 11.04
C TYR A 109 13.82 11.64 10.08
N ILE A 110 13.83 12.94 10.35
CA ILE A 110 13.21 13.95 9.50
C ILE A 110 13.90 13.96 8.12
N ALA A 111 15.24 13.95 8.09
CA ALA A 111 16.01 13.91 6.85
C ALA A 111 15.71 12.65 6.03
N ILE A 112 15.72 11.46 6.64
CA ILE A 112 15.37 10.20 5.98
C ILE A 112 13.94 10.27 5.42
N THR A 113 12.98 10.77 6.20
CA THR A 113 11.58 10.89 5.77
C THR A 113 11.44 11.82 4.57
N ILE A 114 12.13 12.96 4.57
CA ILE A 114 12.16 13.90 3.46
C ILE A 114 12.80 13.25 2.23
N ILE A 115 13.93 12.57 2.39
CA ILE A 115 14.64 11.89 1.29
C ILE A 115 13.74 10.81 0.66
N LEU A 116 13.14 9.94 1.46
CA LEU A 116 12.22 8.90 0.99
C LEU A 116 11.02 9.50 0.26
N SER A 117 10.45 10.58 0.80
CA SER A 117 9.34 11.30 0.17
C SER A 117 9.76 11.90 -1.19
N MET A 118 10.96 12.48 -1.30
CA MET A 118 11.49 12.97 -2.58
C MET A 118 11.69 11.83 -3.58
N VAL A 119 12.19 10.66 -3.15
CA VAL A 119 12.35 9.51 -4.03
C VAL A 119 10.99 9.08 -4.60
N ILE A 120 9.99 8.88 -3.74
CA ILE A 120 8.64 8.44 -4.12
C ILE A 120 8.02 9.38 -5.17
N VAL A 121 8.16 10.70 -5.01
CA VAL A 121 7.59 11.68 -5.96
C VAL A 121 8.33 11.67 -7.30
N ARG A 122 9.64 11.40 -7.31
CA ARG A 122 10.47 11.42 -8.52
C ARG A 122 10.50 10.10 -9.30
N VAL A 123 10.02 9.02 -8.69
CA VAL A 123 9.88 7.72 -9.35
C VAL A 123 8.84 7.82 -10.46
N ASN A 124 9.17 7.30 -11.65
CA ASN A 124 8.25 7.24 -12.77
C ASN A 124 7.33 6.02 -12.63
N TRP A 125 6.23 6.23 -11.91
CA TRP A 125 5.21 5.22 -11.64
C TRP A 125 4.59 4.64 -12.92
N VAL A 126 4.44 5.44 -13.97
CA VAL A 126 3.91 4.97 -15.27
C VAL A 126 4.80 3.88 -15.86
N ARG A 127 6.12 4.06 -15.80
CA ARG A 127 7.08 3.07 -16.30
C ARG A 127 7.08 1.79 -15.47
N ILE A 128 6.94 1.89 -14.15
CA ILE A 128 6.88 0.73 -13.25
C ILE A 128 5.62 -0.09 -13.53
N VAL A 129 4.45 0.55 -13.59
CA VAL A 129 3.17 -0.12 -13.88
C VAL A 129 3.17 -0.76 -15.26
N ARG A 130 3.73 -0.08 -16.27
CA ARG A 130 3.86 -0.64 -17.61
C ARG A 130 4.77 -1.87 -17.63
N THR A 131 5.91 -1.81 -16.94
CA THR A 131 6.84 -2.94 -16.83
C THR A 131 6.22 -4.12 -16.10
N TYR A 132 5.41 -3.85 -15.08
CA TYR A 132 4.63 -4.88 -14.39
C TYR A 132 3.66 -5.60 -15.32
N ASN A 133 2.89 -4.84 -16.12
CA ASN A 133 1.92 -5.42 -17.05
C ASN A 133 2.59 -6.21 -18.20
N GLU A 134 3.75 -5.78 -18.67
CA GLU A 134 4.45 -6.43 -19.79
C GLU A 134 5.32 -7.62 -19.34
N LYS A 135 5.98 -7.54 -18.19
CA LYS A 135 7.08 -8.45 -17.79
C LYS A 135 6.91 -9.04 -16.39
N GLY A 136 5.85 -8.67 -15.67
CA GLY A 136 5.55 -9.19 -14.35
C GLY A 136 6.32 -8.52 -13.20
N LEU A 137 6.11 -9.06 -12.00
CA LEU A 137 6.49 -8.46 -10.72
C LEU A 137 7.99 -8.29 -10.53
N ILE A 138 8.80 -9.29 -10.91
CA ILE A 138 10.26 -9.26 -10.73
C ILE A 138 10.89 -8.12 -11.55
N SER A 139 10.43 -7.94 -12.79
CA SER A 139 10.91 -6.85 -13.65
C SER A 139 10.46 -5.48 -13.16
N ALA A 140 9.26 -5.35 -12.59
CA ALA A 140 8.79 -4.11 -11.98
C ALA A 140 9.61 -3.71 -10.74
N ILE A 141 9.97 -4.67 -9.88
CA ILE A 141 10.85 -4.44 -8.72
C ILE A 141 12.24 -4.01 -9.20
N THR A 142 12.79 -4.69 -10.21
CA THR A 142 14.11 -4.36 -10.77
C THR A 142 14.11 -2.94 -11.35
N GLU A 143 13.06 -2.57 -12.06
CA GLU A 143 12.89 -1.22 -12.60
C GLU A 143 12.76 -0.16 -11.50
N PHE A 144 12.01 -0.44 -10.42
CA PHE A 144 11.93 0.44 -9.26
C PHE A 144 13.32 0.66 -8.63
N ILE A 145 14.07 -0.41 -8.36
CA ILE A 145 15.43 -0.34 -7.80
C ILE A 145 16.34 0.50 -8.70
N ASN A 146 16.24 0.35 -10.03
CA ASN A 146 17.02 1.14 -10.98
C ASN A 146 16.65 2.63 -11.03
N GLN A 147 15.42 2.98 -10.63
CA GLN A 147 14.95 4.36 -10.59
C GLN A 147 15.32 5.09 -9.29
N VAL A 148 15.51 4.37 -8.17
CA VAL A 148 15.84 4.97 -6.86
C VAL A 148 17.13 5.82 -6.91
N PRO A 149 18.28 5.35 -7.45
CA PRO A 149 19.48 6.18 -7.58
C PRO A 149 19.26 7.40 -8.49
N LYS A 150 18.46 7.24 -9.55
CA LYS A 150 18.13 8.32 -10.49
C LYS A 150 17.29 9.41 -9.83
N ALA A 151 16.35 9.02 -8.97
CA ALA A 151 15.50 9.93 -8.19
C ALA A 151 16.31 10.75 -7.16
N LEU A 152 17.42 10.20 -6.64
CA LEU A 152 18.32 10.88 -5.72
C LEU A 152 19.30 11.84 -6.43
N THR A 153 19.72 11.53 -7.66
CA THR A 153 20.77 12.26 -8.40
C THR A 153 20.26 13.30 -9.38
N THR A 154 18.97 13.31 -9.71
CA THR A 154 18.40 14.28 -10.66
C THR A 154 18.31 15.67 -10.03
N LYS A 155 19.38 16.45 -10.27
CA LYS A 155 19.38 17.91 -10.13
C LYS A 155 18.35 18.47 -11.11
N LYS A 156 17.35 19.19 -10.60
CA LYS A 156 16.37 19.96 -11.39
C LYS A 156 17.10 20.72 -12.51
N ARG A 157 16.82 20.38 -13.77
CA ARG A 157 16.88 21.37 -14.85
C ARG A 157 15.57 22.14 -14.83
#